data_AF-A0AAD0RFJ9-F1
#
_entry.id   AF-A0AAD0RFJ9-F1
#
_cell.length_a   1.000
_cell.length_b   1.000
_cell.length_c   1.000
_cell.angle_alpha   90.00
_cell.angle_beta   90.00
_cell.angle_gamma   90.00
#
_symmetry.space_group_name_H-M   'P 1'
#
loop_
_entity.id
_entity.type
_entity.pdbx_description
1 polymer ?
#
loop_
_entity_poly.entity_id
_entity_poly.type
_entity_poly.pdbx_seq_one_letter_code
_entity_poly.pdbx_strand_id
1 'polypeptide(L)'
;MITIIITSFGFVFMQLATLLQTYRAKLNRHCQRPQLEAPLLVAEYISAGIGMAKWYERHNNPLLQEFYLKNTLSELLEQIADPLVDTAIRKQCMDQLFKPLLALKRFYKHHHTSSQQFLKLQRDACQTCQQFNPFY
;
A
#
# COMPACT_ATOMS: atom_id res chain seq x y z
N MET A 1 -21.32 21.25 -18.25
CA MET A 1 -20.18 20.32 -18.39
C MET A 1 -19.29 20.20 -17.14
N ILE A 2 -19.19 21.22 -16.29
CA ILE A 2 -18.33 21.20 -15.08
C ILE A 2 -18.86 20.26 -13.97
N THR A 3 -20.18 20.08 -13.85
CA THR A 3 -20.82 19.26 -12.81
C THR A 3 -20.58 17.75 -12.97
N ILE A 4 -20.46 17.26 -14.21
CA ILE A 4 -20.26 15.83 -14.53
C ILE A 4 -18.85 15.36 -14.12
N ILE A 5 -17.86 16.26 -14.23
CA ILE A 5 -16.46 16.00 -13.91
C ILE A 5 -16.26 15.90 -12.38
N ILE A 6 -16.94 16.75 -11.61
CA ILE A 6 -16.91 16.72 -10.14
C ILE A 6 -17.54 15.43 -9.61
N THR A 7 -18.65 14.97 -10.20
CA THR A 7 -19.28 13.69 -9.84
C THR A 7 -18.42 12.47 -10.19
N SER A 8 -17.70 12.49 -11.32
CA SER A 8 -16.82 11.37 -11.68
C SER A 8 -15.58 11.28 -10.80
N PHE A 9 -15.01 12.42 -10.38
CA PHE A 9 -13.80 12.43 -9.55
C PHE A 9 -14.07 12.05 -8.09
N GLY A 10 -15.20 12.46 -7.52
CA GLY A 10 -15.67 12.00 -6.21
C GLY A 10 -16.01 10.51 -6.21
N PHE A 11 -16.57 10.00 -7.30
CA PHE A 11 -16.89 8.58 -7.47
C PHE A 11 -15.64 7.71 -7.47
N VAL A 12 -14.58 8.09 -8.21
CA VAL A 12 -13.30 7.35 -8.24
C VAL A 12 -12.63 7.31 -6.86
N PHE A 13 -12.65 8.44 -6.13
CA PHE A 13 -12.14 8.48 -4.76
C PHE A 13 -12.89 7.52 -3.84
N MET A 14 -14.22 7.60 -3.84
CA MET A 14 -15.07 6.75 -3.01
C MET A 14 -14.89 5.26 -3.36
N GLN A 15 -14.75 4.93 -4.64
CA GLN A 15 -14.49 3.57 -5.10
C GLN A 15 -13.13 3.06 -4.61
N LEU A 16 -12.07 3.85 -4.70
CA LEU A 16 -10.76 3.44 -4.21
C LEU A 16 -10.71 3.31 -2.67
N ALA A 17 -11.40 4.19 -1.94
CA ALA A 17 -11.48 4.13 -0.49
C ALA A 17 -12.25 2.89 -0.01
N THR A 18 -13.38 2.57 -0.65
CA THR A 18 -14.16 1.36 -0.37
C THR A 18 -13.40 0.09 -0.74
N LEU A 19 -12.65 0.09 -1.85
CA LEU A 19 -11.75 -1.01 -2.21
C LEU A 19 -10.68 -1.21 -1.15
N LEU A 20 -9.99 -0.15 -0.71
CA LEU A 20 -8.97 -0.23 0.34
C LEU A 20 -9.52 -0.86 1.63
N GLN A 21 -10.69 -0.42 2.09
CA GLN A 21 -11.34 -0.99 3.28
C GLN A 21 -11.70 -2.46 3.09
N THR A 22 -12.25 -2.80 1.92
CA THR A 22 -12.65 -4.18 1.59
C THR A 22 -11.44 -5.11 1.54
N TYR A 23 -10.35 -4.67 0.90
CA TYR A 23 -9.13 -5.46 0.79
C TYR A 23 -8.39 -5.60 2.10
N ARG A 24 -8.36 -4.54 2.93
CA ARG A 24 -7.81 -4.62 4.29
C ARG A 24 -8.53 -5.68 5.12
N ALA A 25 -9.86 -5.70 5.09
CA ALA A 25 -10.64 -6.71 5.80
C ALA A 25 -10.40 -8.14 5.28
N LYS A 26 -10.08 -8.29 3.99
CA LYS A 26 -9.76 -9.59 3.38
C LYS A 26 -8.34 -10.06 3.68
N LEU A 27 -7.36 -9.16 3.80
CA LEU A 27 -5.98 -9.49 4.17
C LEU A 27 -5.91 -10.15 5.55
N ASN A 28 -6.81 -9.75 6.45
CA ASN A 28 -6.92 -10.31 7.80
C ASN A 28 -7.62 -11.69 7.88
N ARG A 29 -7.94 -12.33 6.73
CA ARG A 29 -8.64 -13.62 6.69
C ARG A 29 -7.72 -14.71 6.15
N HIS A 30 -7.98 -15.95 6.55
CA HIS A 30 -7.36 -17.12 5.95
C HIS A 30 -7.76 -17.25 4.47
N CYS A 31 -6.78 -17.49 3.59
CA CYS A 31 -7.04 -17.70 2.18
C CYS A 31 -7.61 -19.10 1.96
N GLN A 32 -8.65 -19.22 1.13
CA GLN A 32 -9.13 -20.55 0.72
C GLN A 32 -8.25 -21.12 -0.40
N ARG A 33 -7.70 -20.25 -1.26
CA ARG A 33 -6.81 -20.61 -2.36
C ARG A 33 -5.55 -19.75 -2.33
N PRO A 34 -4.61 -20.03 -1.41
CA PRO A 34 -3.46 -19.17 -1.12
C PRO A 34 -2.59 -18.82 -2.35
N GLN A 35 -2.42 -19.75 -3.29
CA GLN A 35 -1.57 -19.53 -4.47
C GLN A 35 -2.19 -18.58 -5.52
N LEU A 36 -3.52 -18.42 -5.51
CA LEU A 36 -4.25 -17.60 -6.48
C LEU A 36 -4.77 -16.30 -5.85
N GLU A 37 -5.30 -16.40 -4.63
CA GLU A 37 -5.96 -15.30 -3.93
C GLU A 37 -4.96 -14.32 -3.31
N ALA A 38 -3.94 -14.82 -2.61
CA ALA A 38 -2.96 -13.95 -1.94
C ALA A 38 -2.24 -12.98 -2.89
N PRO A 39 -1.69 -13.41 -4.05
CA PRO A 39 -0.98 -12.48 -4.94
C PRO A 39 -1.91 -11.42 -5.52
N LEU A 40 -3.13 -11.80 -5.89
CA LEU A 40 -4.15 -10.89 -6.41
C LEU A 40 -4.58 -9.89 -5.34
N LEU A 41 -4.91 -10.36 -4.14
CA LEU A 41 -5.40 -9.55 -3.03
C LEU A 41 -4.39 -8.48 -2.62
N VAL A 42 -3.14 -8.88 -2.43
CA VAL A 42 -2.04 -7.95 -2.09
C VAL A 42 -1.79 -6.96 -3.23
N ALA A 43 -1.80 -7.42 -4.49
CA ALA A 43 -1.60 -6.54 -5.64
C ALA A 43 -2.72 -5.50 -5.78
N GLU A 44 -3.97 -5.89 -5.56
CA GLU A 44 -5.14 -5.00 -5.62
C GLU A 44 -5.11 -3.98 -4.48
N TYR A 45 -4.77 -4.39 -3.26
CA TYR A 45 -4.59 -3.48 -2.13
C TYR A 45 -3.51 -2.41 -2.41
N ILE A 46 -2.33 -2.85 -2.85
CA ILE A 46 -1.23 -1.94 -3.21
C ILE A 46 -1.65 -0.98 -4.32
N SER A 47 -2.33 -1.49 -5.35
CA SER A 47 -2.79 -0.69 -6.48
C SER A 47 -3.82 0.35 -6.06
N ALA A 48 -4.73 0.01 -5.15
CA ALA A 48 -5.70 0.93 -4.60
C ALA A 48 -5.03 2.01 -3.74
N GLY A 49 -4.05 1.64 -2.90
CA GLY A 49 -3.29 2.58 -2.07
C GLY A 49 -2.48 3.59 -2.88
N ILE A 50 -1.76 3.10 -3.90
CA ILE A 50 -1.03 3.95 -4.85
C ILE A 50 -2.01 4.80 -5.69
N GLY A 51 -3.14 4.22 -6.08
CA GLY A 51 -4.21 4.94 -6.78
C GLY A 51 -4.74 6.12 -5.97
N MET A 52 -4.90 5.93 -4.66
CA MET A 52 -5.31 6.98 -3.74
C MET A 52 -4.24 8.08 -3.61
N ALA A 53 -2.97 7.70 -3.47
CA ALA A 53 -1.87 8.66 -3.47
C ALA A 53 -1.82 9.49 -4.76
N LYS A 54 -1.98 8.86 -5.93
CA LYS A 54 -2.08 9.55 -7.24
C LYS A 54 -3.29 10.46 -7.34
N TRP A 55 -4.41 10.11 -6.69
CA TRP A 55 -5.56 10.99 -6.62
C TRP A 55 -5.19 12.27 -5.89
N TYR A 56 -4.56 12.19 -4.72
CA TYR A 56 -4.12 13.38 -3.97
C TYR A 56 -2.99 14.17 -4.65
N GLU A 57 -2.12 13.50 -5.40
CA GLU A 57 -1.13 14.15 -6.27
C GLU A 57 -1.81 15.11 -7.26
N ARG A 58 -2.87 14.64 -7.96
CA ARG A 58 -3.63 15.47 -8.91
C ARG A 58 -4.37 16.64 -8.26
N HIS A 59 -4.65 16.54 -6.96
CA HIS A 59 -5.30 17.59 -6.18
C HIS A 59 -4.30 18.46 -5.41
N ASN A 60 -3.00 18.38 -5.74
CA ASN A 60 -1.92 19.15 -5.11
C ASN A 60 -1.91 19.03 -3.57
N ASN A 61 -2.21 17.83 -3.06
CA ASN A 61 -2.20 17.56 -1.62
C ASN A 61 -1.07 16.57 -1.25
N PRO A 62 0.17 17.06 -1.09
CA PRO A 62 1.33 16.21 -0.84
C PRO A 62 1.27 15.48 0.50
N LEU A 63 0.62 16.06 1.51
CA LEU A 63 0.47 15.45 2.83
C LEU A 63 -0.38 14.18 2.76
N LEU A 64 -1.53 14.26 2.08
CA LEU A 64 -2.39 13.09 1.91
C LEU A 64 -1.78 12.09 0.92
N GLN A 65 -1.09 12.56 -0.12
CA GLN A 65 -0.30 11.67 -0.99
C GLN A 65 0.71 10.85 -0.19
N GLU A 66 1.51 11.49 0.68
CA GLU A 66 2.48 10.82 1.54
C GLU A 66 1.78 9.85 2.51
N PHE A 67 0.68 10.29 3.12
CA PHE A 67 -0.09 9.49 4.08
C PHE A 67 -0.53 8.17 3.48
N TYR A 68 -1.14 8.16 2.29
CA TYR A 68 -1.62 6.92 1.68
C TYR A 68 -0.48 6.00 1.26
N LEU A 69 0.66 6.55 0.82
CA LEU A 69 1.84 5.74 0.51
C LEU A 69 2.44 5.10 1.76
N LYS A 70 2.59 5.86 2.84
CA LYS A 70 3.08 5.34 4.14
C LYS A 70 2.11 4.33 4.72
N ASN A 71 0.81 4.61 4.71
CA ASN A 71 -0.21 3.71 5.24
C ASN A 71 -0.22 2.38 4.48
N THR A 72 -0.09 2.42 3.15
CA THR A 72 0.01 1.20 2.33
C THR A 72 1.25 0.39 2.70
N LEU A 73 2.40 1.05 2.91
CA LEU A 73 3.63 0.38 3.35
C LEU A 73 3.46 -0.23 4.75
N SER A 74 2.96 0.55 5.71
CA SER A 74 2.77 0.13 7.10
C SER A 74 1.83 -1.07 7.20
N GLU A 75 0.71 -1.07 6.46
CA GLU A 75 -0.20 -2.22 6.45
C GLU A 75 0.51 -3.48 5.99
N LEU A 76 1.28 -3.44 4.89
CA LEU A 76 2.00 -4.64 4.43
C LEU A 76 3.00 -5.14 5.48
N LEU A 77 3.69 -4.24 6.17
CA LEU A 77 4.60 -4.59 7.25
C LEU A 77 3.89 -5.22 8.45
N GLU A 78 2.72 -4.68 8.83
CA GLU A 78 1.86 -5.27 9.87
C GLU A 78 1.43 -6.68 9.48
N GLN A 79 0.97 -6.88 8.24
CA GLN A 79 0.57 -8.20 7.74
C GLN A 79 1.76 -9.18 7.72
N ILE A 80 2.97 -8.74 7.36
CA ILE A 80 4.19 -9.59 7.40
C ILE A 80 4.51 -10.03 8.84
N ALA A 81 4.36 -9.11 9.80
CA ALA A 81 4.68 -9.33 11.21
C ALA A 81 3.61 -10.12 11.98
N ASP A 82 2.37 -10.17 11.51
CA ASP A 82 1.27 -10.86 12.17
C ASP A 82 1.34 -12.38 11.91
N PRO A 83 1.56 -13.23 12.94
CA PRO A 83 1.60 -14.68 12.78
C PRO A 83 0.22 -15.31 12.52
N LEU A 84 -0.88 -14.58 12.75
CA LEU A 84 -2.24 -15.06 12.51
C LEU A 84 -2.65 -14.94 11.04
N VAL A 85 -1.93 -14.11 10.27
CA VAL A 85 -2.15 -13.93 8.84
C VAL A 85 -1.59 -15.13 8.07
N ASP A 86 -2.31 -15.55 7.04
CA ASP A 86 -1.93 -16.67 6.18
C ASP A 86 -0.52 -16.48 5.60
N THR A 87 0.33 -17.51 5.71
CA THR A 87 1.72 -17.49 5.23
C THR A 87 1.83 -17.08 3.76
N ALA A 88 0.87 -17.41 2.91
CA ALA A 88 0.88 -17.00 1.51
C ALA A 88 0.67 -15.48 1.36
N ILE A 89 -0.22 -14.88 2.16
CA ILE A 89 -0.41 -13.42 2.20
C ILE A 89 0.87 -12.76 2.70
N ARG A 90 1.45 -13.26 3.80
CA ARG A 90 2.71 -12.75 4.37
C ARG A 90 3.85 -12.74 3.35
N LYS A 91 4.02 -13.84 2.62
CA LYS A 91 4.99 -13.96 1.53
C LYS A 91 4.73 -12.93 0.43
N GLN A 92 3.49 -12.80 -0.02
CA GLN A 92 3.12 -11.85 -1.07
C GLN A 92 3.28 -10.39 -0.64
N CYS A 93 2.98 -10.04 0.61
CA CYS A 93 3.25 -8.72 1.17
C CYS A 93 4.74 -8.40 1.11
N MET A 94 5.60 -9.38 1.43
CA MET A 94 7.06 -9.22 1.38
C MET A 94 7.57 -9.10 -0.07
N ASP A 95 7.13 -9.98 -0.98
CA ASP A 95 7.53 -10.00 -2.39
C ASP A 95 7.12 -8.72 -3.13
N GLN A 96 5.98 -8.12 -2.77
CA GLN A 96 5.43 -6.94 -3.44
C GLN A 96 5.75 -5.62 -2.73
N LEU A 97 6.44 -5.65 -1.58
CA LEU A 97 6.78 -4.49 -0.75
C LEU A 97 7.59 -3.41 -1.50
N PHE A 98 8.34 -3.80 -2.54
CA PHE A 98 9.10 -2.86 -3.36
C PHE A 98 8.21 -1.84 -4.08
N LYS A 99 6.94 -2.15 -4.36
CA LYS A 99 6.01 -1.26 -5.07
C LYS A 99 5.71 0.02 -4.28
N PRO A 100 5.22 -0.03 -3.02
CA PRO A 100 5.03 1.18 -2.22
C PRO A 100 6.35 1.88 -1.88
N LEU A 101 7.45 1.14 -1.67
CA LEU A 101 8.78 1.75 -1.46
C LEU A 101 9.24 2.57 -2.66
N LEU A 102 9.07 2.05 -3.89
CA LEU A 102 9.40 2.78 -5.10
C LEU A 102 8.52 4.03 -5.27
N ALA A 103 7.23 3.94 -4.93
CA ALA A 103 6.31 5.07 -4.96
C ALA A 103 6.72 6.16 -3.94
N LEU A 104 7.07 5.79 -2.72
CA LEU A 104 7.62 6.71 -1.70
C LEU A 104 8.93 7.35 -2.15
N LYS A 105 9.85 6.57 -2.74
CA LYS A 105 11.12 7.10 -3.28
C LYS A 105 10.88 8.19 -4.31
N ARG A 106 9.91 7.97 -5.22
CA ARG A 106 9.51 8.95 -6.24
C ARG A 106 8.90 10.20 -5.61
N PHE A 107 8.01 10.02 -4.63
CA PHE A 107 7.39 11.11 -3.88
C PHE A 107 8.45 12.03 -3.22
N TYR A 108 9.36 11.47 -2.41
CA TYR A 108 10.38 12.25 -1.72
C TYR A 108 11.33 12.98 -2.67
N LYS A 109 11.68 12.33 -3.80
CA LYS A 109 12.49 12.96 -4.86
C LYS A 109 11.75 14.13 -5.51
N HIS A 110 10.45 14.00 -5.76
CA HIS A 110 9.65 15.03 -6.43
C HIS A 110 9.42 16.26 -5.55
N HIS A 111 9.13 16.06 -4.26
CA HIS A 111 8.82 17.15 -3.32
C HIS A 111 10.06 17.72 -2.62
N HIS A 112 11.27 17.45 -3.15
CA HIS A 112 12.57 17.87 -2.57
C HIS A 112 12.68 17.65 -1.04
N THR A 113 12.00 16.62 -0.56
CA THR A 113 11.92 16.31 0.86
C THR A 113 13.12 15.43 1.23
N SER A 114 13.52 15.45 2.51
CA SER A 114 14.77 14.82 2.96
C SER A 114 14.85 13.34 2.57
N SER A 115 15.85 13.00 1.76
CA SER A 115 16.22 11.62 1.42
C SER A 115 16.44 10.76 2.67
N GLN A 116 16.76 11.36 3.82
CA GLN A 116 16.90 10.66 5.10
C GLN A 116 15.58 10.05 5.57
N GLN A 117 14.44 10.70 5.31
CA GLN A 117 13.12 10.16 5.67
C GLN A 117 12.84 8.88 4.88
N PHE A 118 13.10 8.89 3.57
CA PHE A 118 12.99 7.69 2.74
C PHE A 118 13.93 6.57 3.21
N LEU A 119 15.20 6.89 3.48
CA LEU A 119 16.19 5.91 3.93
C LEU A 119 15.81 5.28 5.27
N LYS A 120 15.20 6.05 6.17
CA LYS A 120 14.66 5.53 7.43
C LYS A 120 13.55 4.51 7.15
N LEU A 121 12.55 4.87 6.36
CA LEU A 121 11.45 3.96 6.00
C LEU A 121 11.95 2.67 5.33
N GLN A 122 12.93 2.79 4.42
CA GLN A 122 13.52 1.63 3.75
C GLN A 122 14.25 0.72 4.73
N ARG A 123 15.00 1.29 5.69
CA ARG A 123 15.71 0.53 6.71
C ARG A 123 14.73 -0.21 7.62
N ASP A 124 13.72 0.49 8.11
CA ASP A 124 12.69 -0.07 9.00
C ASP A 124 11.98 -1.24 8.30
N ALA A 125 11.59 -1.06 7.03
CA ALA A 125 10.97 -2.11 6.22
C ALA A 125 11.88 -3.35 6.03
N CYS A 126 13.17 -3.12 5.79
CA CYS A 126 14.16 -4.19 5.66
C CYS A 126 14.30 -4.99 6.96
N GLN A 127 14.39 -4.29 8.11
CA GLN A 127 14.49 -4.91 9.43
C GLN A 127 13.26 -5.76 9.74
N THR A 128 12.06 -5.27 9.49
CA THR A 128 10.82 -6.04 9.67
C THR A 128 10.81 -7.29 8.79
N CYS A 129 11.16 -7.18 7.51
CA CYS A 129 11.21 -8.35 6.61
C CYS A 129 12.24 -9.39 7.06
N GLN A 130 13.38 -8.94 7.58
CA GLN A 130 14.40 -9.84 8.12
C GLN A 130 13.92 -10.55 9.40
N GLN A 131 13.29 -9.81 10.32
CA GLN A 131 12.81 -10.33 11.59
C GLN A 131 11.66 -11.33 11.44
N PHE A 132 10.74 -11.08 10.52
CA PHE A 132 9.52 -11.87 10.36
C PHE A 132 9.52 -12.70 9.07
N ASN A 133 10.70 -12.99 8.53
CA ASN A 133 10.83 -13.70 7.27
C ASN A 133 10.13 -15.08 7.33
N PRO A 134 9.07 -15.32 6.55
CA PRO A 134 8.32 -16.58 6.56
C PRO A 134 9.01 -17.72 5.78
N PHE A 135 10.21 -17.49 5.24
CA PHE A 135 10.99 -18.47 4.47
C PHE A 135 12.04 -19.23 5.31
N TYR A 136 12.26 -18.81 6.56
CA TYR A 136 13.13 -19.47 7.53
C TYR A 136 12.29 -19.92 8.74
#